data_AF-A0A9C7VZL9-F1
#
_entry.id   AF-A0A9C7VZL9-F1
#
_cell.length_a   1.000
_cell.length_b   1.000
_cell.length_c   1.000
_cell.angle_alpha   90.00
_cell.angle_beta   90.00
_cell.angle_gamma   90.00
#
_symmetry.space_group_name_H-M   'P 1'
#
loop_
_entity.id
_entity.type
_entity.pdbx_description
1 polymer ?
#
loop_
_entity_poly.entity_id
_entity_poly.type
_entity_poly.pdbx_seq_one_letter_code
_entity_poly.pdbx_strand_id
1 'polypeptide(L)'
;MTSSLTDRTLALAGIFQSATLVHQLATIGRAEEGAIHSSIESLFKIDADDVPSVFSGTGGVSLGLRTLADFAGSDKTETSLTILAYVLSLMHLTHKMLRRPELLEQLSTLIQSVQRQKDYFEFMQQDSGINSTLLARFADIYSETISTLQPRIIVKGNPDFLQQN
;
A
#
# COMPACT_ATOMS: atom_id res chain seq x y z
N MET A 1 2.38 6.17 -22.93
CA MET A 1 3.40 6.85 -22.11
C MET A 1 4.59 5.92 -21.97
N THR A 2 5.78 6.32 -22.43
CA THR A 2 7.00 5.53 -22.25
C THR A 2 7.44 5.76 -20.81
N SER A 3 7.17 4.82 -19.90
CA SER A 3 7.53 5.00 -18.49
C SER A 3 9.03 5.10 -18.36
N SER A 4 9.51 6.20 -17.77
CA SER A 4 10.93 6.39 -17.53
C SER A 4 11.42 5.34 -16.52
N LEU A 5 12.73 5.09 -16.48
CA LEU A 5 13.30 4.23 -15.43
C LEU A 5 12.96 4.78 -14.04
N THR A 6 12.92 6.10 -13.89
CA THR A 6 12.51 6.79 -12.66
C THR A 6 11.08 6.43 -12.25
N ASP A 7 10.12 6.50 -13.18
CA ASP A 7 8.72 6.16 -12.90
C ASP A 7 8.57 4.71 -12.46
N ARG A 8 9.26 3.80 -13.14
CA ARG A 8 9.25 2.36 -12.80
C ARG A 8 9.86 2.10 -11.43
N THR A 9 10.95 2.79 -11.10
CA THR A 9 11.60 2.69 -9.79
C THR A 9 10.70 3.22 -8.68
N LEU A 10 10.03 4.37 -8.89
CA LEU A 10 9.11 4.93 -7.89
C LEU A 10 7.89 4.03 -7.67
N ALA A 11 7.29 3.50 -8.74
CA ALA A 11 6.18 2.55 -8.62
C ALA A 11 6.60 1.28 -7.86
N LEU A 12 7.78 0.74 -8.18
CA LEU A 12 8.33 -0.43 -7.48
C LEU A 12 8.62 -0.12 -6.00
N ALA A 13 9.18 1.06 -5.72
CA ALA A 13 9.43 1.52 -4.36
C ALA A 13 8.12 1.61 -3.55
N GLY A 14 7.00 2.05 -4.14
CA GLY A 14 5.69 2.03 -3.50
C GLY A 14 5.27 0.62 -3.05
N ILE A 15 5.53 -0.40 -3.85
CA ILE A 15 5.25 -1.81 -3.49
C ILE A 15 6.14 -2.26 -2.33
N PHE A 16 7.44 -1.94 -2.39
CA PHE A 16 8.39 -2.23 -1.32
C PHE A 16 8.02 -1.51 -0.02
N GLN A 17 7.55 -0.26 -0.10
CA GLN A 17 7.09 0.50 1.06
C GLN A 17 5.93 -0.21 1.74
N SER A 18 4.87 -0.55 0.99
CA SER A 18 3.71 -1.26 1.54
C SER A 18 4.10 -2.60 2.18
N ALA A 19 4.96 -3.38 1.52
CA ALA A 19 5.45 -4.65 2.08
C ALA A 19 6.26 -4.46 3.37
N THR A 20 7.07 -3.40 3.44
CA THR A 20 7.88 -3.07 4.61
C THR A 20 7.03 -2.63 5.79
N LEU A 21 6.02 -1.78 5.55
CA LEU A 21 5.07 -1.33 6.56
C LEU A 21 4.30 -2.50 7.16
N VAL A 22 3.81 -3.42 6.33
CA VAL A 22 3.14 -4.65 6.80
C VAL A 22 4.07 -5.51 7.65
N HIS A 23 5.33 -5.67 7.24
CA HIS A 23 6.32 -6.42 8.01
C HIS A 23 6.60 -5.76 9.38
N GLN A 24 6.75 -4.43 9.42
CA GLN A 24 6.96 -3.69 10.66
C GLN A 24 5.76 -3.83 11.61
N LEU A 25 4.53 -3.63 11.12
CA LEU A 25 3.32 -3.83 11.91
C LEU A 25 3.24 -5.25 12.48
N ALA A 26 3.50 -6.26 11.64
CA ALA A 26 3.43 -7.66 12.04
C ALA A 26 4.51 -8.07 13.06
N THR A 27 5.68 -7.43 13.07
CA THR A 27 6.83 -7.88 13.89
C THR A 27 7.06 -7.05 15.14
N ILE A 28 6.83 -5.74 15.07
CA ILE A 28 7.10 -4.80 16.16
C ILE A 28 5.87 -3.98 16.59
N GLY A 29 4.71 -4.20 15.96
CA GLY A 29 3.44 -3.55 16.32
C GLY A 29 3.34 -2.07 15.95
N ARG A 30 4.33 -1.52 15.24
CA ARG A 30 4.38 -0.12 14.80
C ARG A 30 5.11 -0.01 13.46
N ALA A 31 4.81 1.03 12.69
CA ALA A 31 5.50 1.32 11.44
C ALA A 31 5.68 2.83 11.25
N GLU A 32 6.50 3.22 10.28
CA GLU A 32 6.85 4.62 10.02
C GLU A 32 5.59 5.42 9.59
N GLU A 33 5.08 6.31 10.47
CA GLU A 33 3.81 7.02 10.27
C GLU A 33 3.77 7.83 8.97
N GLY A 34 4.84 8.54 8.63
CA GLY A 34 4.91 9.31 7.38
C GLY A 34 4.82 8.44 6.13
N ALA A 35 5.38 7.23 6.18
CA ALA A 35 5.29 6.26 5.09
C ALA A 35 3.89 5.61 5.03
N ILE A 36 3.26 5.32 6.18
CA ILE A 36 1.85 4.88 6.23
C ILE A 36 0.96 5.93 5.58
N HIS A 37 1.09 7.18 6.02
CA HIS A 37 0.29 8.30 5.52
C HIS A 37 0.44 8.42 4.00
N SER A 38 1.68 8.46 3.50
CA SER A 38 1.95 8.56 2.06
C SER A 38 1.40 7.36 1.26
N SER A 39 1.51 6.14 1.80
CA SER A 39 0.98 4.93 1.17
C SER A 39 -0.55 4.94 1.10
N ILE A 40 -1.25 5.37 2.15
CA ILE A 40 -2.72 5.43 2.15
C ILE A 40 -3.22 6.60 1.30
N GLU A 41 -2.59 7.79 1.40
CA GLU A 41 -2.93 8.94 0.55
C GLU A 41 -2.81 8.62 -0.94
N SER A 42 -1.85 7.77 -1.32
CA SER A 42 -1.69 7.34 -2.71
C SER A 42 -2.93 6.63 -3.28
N LEU A 43 -3.76 6.00 -2.43
CA LEU A 43 -4.99 5.34 -2.86
C LEU A 43 -6.05 6.33 -3.36
N PHE A 44 -5.99 7.60 -2.92
CA PHE A 44 -6.90 8.64 -3.36
C PHE A 44 -6.41 9.38 -4.62
N LYS A 45 -5.19 9.11 -5.09
CA LYS A 45 -4.61 9.72 -6.30
C LYS A 45 -5.02 8.96 -7.56
N ILE A 46 -6.33 8.95 -7.83
CA ILE A 46 -6.92 8.21 -8.96
C ILE A 46 -6.47 8.78 -10.32
N ASP A 47 -6.51 10.11 -10.45
CA ASP A 47 -6.12 10.84 -11.66
C ASP A 47 -4.87 11.69 -11.39
N ALA A 48 -3.71 11.05 -11.31
CA ALA A 48 -2.43 11.74 -11.11
C ALA A 48 -1.78 12.10 -12.45
N ASP A 49 -1.19 13.30 -12.53
CA ASP A 49 -0.51 13.81 -13.73
C ASP A 49 0.82 13.08 -14.01
N ASP A 50 1.48 12.59 -12.97
CA ASP A 50 2.75 11.85 -13.06
C ASP A 50 2.91 10.83 -11.91
N VAL A 51 3.91 9.95 -12.00
CA VAL A 51 4.15 8.93 -10.95
C VAL A 51 4.60 9.54 -9.61
N PRO A 52 5.49 10.54 -9.55
CA PRO A 52 5.86 11.18 -8.28
C PRO A 52 4.67 11.76 -7.50
N SER A 53 3.70 12.38 -8.18
CA SER A 53 2.53 13.02 -7.56
C SER A 53 1.58 12.03 -6.87
N VAL A 54 1.58 10.77 -7.30
CA VAL A 54 0.86 9.67 -6.61
C VAL A 54 1.33 9.52 -5.16
N PHE A 55 2.63 9.73 -4.90
CA PHE A 55 3.24 9.55 -3.59
C PHE A 55 3.53 10.87 -2.87
N SER A 56 2.96 11.99 -3.33
CA SER A 56 3.30 13.34 -2.83
C SER A 56 4.79 13.68 -2.99
N GLY A 57 5.41 13.20 -4.07
CA GLY A 57 6.83 13.36 -4.37
C GLY A 57 7.69 12.16 -3.96
N THR A 58 8.98 12.23 -4.26
CA THR A 58 9.94 11.15 -3.96
C THR A 58 10.11 10.89 -2.46
N GLY A 59 9.88 11.91 -1.62
CA GLY A 59 9.94 11.80 -0.17
C GLY A 59 8.89 10.83 0.40
N GLY A 60 7.70 10.76 -0.19
CA GLY A 60 6.62 9.90 0.28
C GLY A 60 6.83 8.41 0.02
N VAL A 61 7.82 8.04 -0.81
CA VAL A 61 8.27 6.65 -1.03
C VAL A 61 9.69 6.40 -0.52
N SER A 62 10.21 7.26 0.34
CA SER A 62 11.60 7.17 0.80
C SER A 62 11.92 5.86 1.52
N LEU A 63 10.98 5.32 2.31
CA LEU A 63 11.14 4.02 2.95
C LEU A 63 11.26 2.91 1.91
N GLY A 64 10.34 2.88 0.93
CA GLY A 64 10.38 1.91 -0.16
C GLY A 64 11.65 1.98 -1.01
N LEU A 65 12.15 3.19 -1.28
CA LEU A 65 13.40 3.40 -2.00
C LEU A 65 14.61 2.87 -1.24
N ARG A 66 14.68 3.13 0.08
CA ARG A 66 15.73 2.58 0.95
C ARG A 66 15.70 1.05 0.93
N THR A 67 14.53 0.46 1.17
CA THR A 67 14.40 -1.01 1.20
C THR A 67 14.68 -1.67 -0.15
N LEU A 68 14.30 -1.03 -1.26
CA LEU A 68 14.63 -1.49 -2.60
C LEU A 68 16.14 -1.45 -2.85
N ALA A 69 16.82 -0.37 -2.42
CA ALA A 69 18.27 -0.24 -2.54
C ALA A 69 19.01 -1.28 -1.69
N ASP A 70 18.57 -1.50 -0.46
CA ASP A 70 19.12 -2.53 0.43
C ASP A 70 19.01 -3.93 -0.18
N PHE A 71 17.87 -4.24 -0.81
CA PHE A 71 17.66 -5.51 -1.50
C PHE A 71 18.56 -5.68 -2.74
N ALA A 72 18.87 -4.59 -3.45
CA ALA A 72 19.78 -4.61 -4.60
C ALA A 72 21.25 -4.80 -4.21
N GLY A 73 21.59 -4.62 -2.92
CA GLY A 73 22.90 -4.91 -2.35
C GLY A 73 23.22 -6.40 -2.26
N SER A 74 24.39 -6.71 -1.72
CA SER A 74 24.90 -8.10 -1.65
C SER A 74 24.40 -8.89 -0.43
N ASP A 75 24.00 -8.21 0.65
CA ASP A 75 23.63 -8.86 1.90
C ASP A 75 22.11 -8.98 2.04
N LYS A 76 21.59 -10.19 1.78
CA LYS A 76 20.17 -10.50 1.94
C LYS A 76 19.92 -11.08 3.33
N THR A 77 19.27 -10.29 4.17
CA THR A 77 18.80 -10.75 5.49
C THR A 77 17.51 -11.56 5.35
N GLU A 78 17.16 -12.35 6.38
CA GLU A 78 15.85 -13.04 6.44
C GLU A 78 14.67 -12.07 6.34
N THR A 79 14.82 -10.87 6.94
CA THR A 79 13.86 -9.77 6.81
C THR A 79 13.70 -9.34 5.36
N SER A 80 14.80 -9.10 4.65
CA SER A 80 14.78 -8.69 3.23
C SER A 80 14.11 -9.74 2.34
N LEU A 81 14.35 -11.04 2.61
CA LEU A 81 13.69 -12.13 1.90
C LEU A 81 12.19 -12.22 2.19
N THR A 82 11.78 -11.95 3.43
CA THR A 82 10.37 -11.90 3.83
C THR A 82 9.64 -10.76 3.12
N ILE A 83 10.23 -9.57 3.11
CA ILE A 83 9.69 -8.40 2.38
C ILE A 83 9.58 -8.72 0.89
N LEU A 84 10.62 -9.33 0.29
CA LEU A 84 10.58 -9.73 -1.12
C LEU A 84 9.43 -10.71 -1.43
N ALA A 85 9.17 -11.67 -0.53
CA ALA A 85 8.05 -12.60 -0.70
C ALA A 85 6.69 -11.89 -0.70
N TYR A 86 6.53 -10.84 0.11
CA TYR A 86 5.33 -9.99 0.09
C TYR A 86 5.23 -9.21 -1.21
N VAL A 87 6.32 -8.58 -1.67
CA VAL A 87 6.36 -7.84 -2.94
C VAL A 87 5.98 -8.74 -4.13
N LEU A 88 6.54 -9.95 -4.22
CA LEU A 88 6.22 -10.91 -5.27
C LEU A 88 4.75 -11.34 -5.23
N SER A 89 4.22 -11.56 -4.03
CA SER A 89 2.81 -11.92 -3.83
C SER A 89 1.88 -10.78 -4.26
N LEU A 90 2.20 -9.53 -3.89
CA LEU A 90 1.48 -8.34 -4.31
C LEU A 90 1.48 -8.19 -5.83
N MET A 91 2.65 -8.26 -6.48
CA MET A 91 2.74 -8.15 -7.94
C MET A 91 1.94 -9.23 -8.66
N HIS A 92 1.96 -10.47 -8.16
CA HIS A 92 1.19 -11.56 -8.73
C HIS A 92 -0.32 -11.34 -8.58
N LEU A 93 -0.78 -10.86 -7.42
CA LEU A 93 -2.17 -10.52 -7.19
C LEU A 93 -2.61 -9.33 -8.06
N THR A 94 -1.80 -8.29 -8.20
CA THR A 94 -2.05 -7.16 -9.10
C THR A 94 -2.22 -7.65 -10.54
N HIS A 95 -1.34 -8.54 -11.02
CA HIS A 95 -1.47 -9.11 -12.36
C HIS A 95 -2.78 -9.87 -12.58
N LYS A 96 -3.27 -10.58 -11.55
CA LYS A 96 -4.58 -11.26 -11.60
C LYS A 96 -5.74 -10.28 -11.56
N MET A 97 -5.65 -9.26 -10.69
CA MET A 97 -6.65 -8.21 -10.55
C MET A 97 -6.82 -7.44 -11.87
N LEU A 98 -5.73 -7.10 -12.55
CA LEU A 98 -5.74 -6.38 -13.84
C LEU A 98 -6.46 -7.15 -14.97
N ARG A 99 -6.63 -8.47 -14.83
CA ARG A 99 -7.37 -9.32 -15.78
C ARG A 99 -8.87 -9.42 -15.47
N ARG A 100 -9.36 -8.73 -14.44
CA ARG A 100 -10.76 -8.75 -13.99
C ARG A 100 -11.33 -7.32 -14.03
N PRO A 101 -11.82 -6.86 -15.19
CA PRO A 101 -12.29 -5.47 -15.35
C PRO A 101 -13.40 -5.10 -14.36
N GLU A 102 -14.34 -6.02 -14.10
CA GLU A 102 -15.42 -5.84 -13.13
C GLU A 102 -14.89 -5.55 -11.71
N LEU A 103 -13.82 -6.24 -11.29
CA LEU A 103 -13.19 -6.03 -9.99
C LEU A 103 -12.50 -4.66 -9.92
N LEU A 104 -11.87 -4.22 -11.01
CA LEU A 104 -11.24 -2.88 -11.08
C LEU A 104 -12.29 -1.77 -11.00
N GLU A 105 -13.43 -1.93 -11.69
CA GLU A 105 -14.53 -0.98 -11.66
C GLU A 105 -15.15 -0.90 -10.26
N GLN A 106 -15.35 -2.06 -9.62
CA GLN A 106 -15.81 -2.13 -8.24
C GLN A 106 -14.85 -1.42 -7.28
N LEU A 107 -13.53 -1.68 -7.38
CA LEU A 107 -12.51 -1.03 -6.57
C LEU A 107 -12.50 0.49 -6.76
N SER A 108 -12.56 0.96 -8.00
CA SER A 108 -12.63 2.39 -8.31
C SER A 108 -13.83 3.05 -7.64
N THR A 109 -15.01 2.42 -7.75
CA THR A 109 -16.26 2.92 -7.12
C THR A 109 -16.15 2.96 -5.58
N LEU A 110 -15.58 1.93 -4.98
CA LEU A 110 -15.39 1.83 -3.53
C LEU A 110 -14.39 2.88 -3.03
N ILE A 111 -13.25 3.06 -3.70
CA ILE A 111 -12.24 4.06 -3.34
C ILE A 111 -12.83 5.49 -3.44
N GLN A 112 -13.57 5.80 -4.52
CA GLN A 112 -14.25 7.08 -4.66
C GLN A 112 -15.29 7.32 -3.55
N SER A 113 -15.92 6.26 -3.05
CA SER A 113 -16.83 6.35 -1.90
C SER A 113 -16.10 6.73 -0.61
N VAL A 114 -14.94 6.12 -0.36
CA VAL A 114 -14.09 6.47 0.79
C VAL A 114 -13.56 7.91 0.66
N GLN A 115 -13.21 8.35 -0.54
CA GLN A 115 -12.80 9.73 -0.79
C GLN A 115 -13.88 10.73 -0.38
N ARG A 116 -15.14 10.52 -0.79
CA ARG A 116 -16.26 11.39 -0.38
C ARG A 116 -16.47 11.42 1.14
N GLN A 117 -16.21 10.30 1.83
CA GLN A 117 -16.29 10.26 3.30
C GLN A 117 -15.18 11.09 3.94
N LYS A 118 -13.94 10.97 3.42
CA LYS A 118 -12.82 11.81 3.85
C LYS A 118 -13.13 13.30 3.68
N ASP A 119 -13.57 13.70 2.48
CA ASP A 119 -13.92 15.09 2.17
C ASP A 119 -15.01 15.64 3.11
N TYR A 120 -16.00 14.82 3.45
CA TYR A 120 -17.05 15.18 4.40
C TYR A 120 -16.51 15.42 5.82
N PHE A 121 -15.65 14.53 6.34
CA PHE A 121 -15.06 14.70 7.67
C PHE A 121 -14.17 15.94 7.75
N GLU A 122 -13.39 16.21 6.70
CA GLU A 122 -12.56 17.40 6.58
C GLU A 122 -13.42 18.68 6.54
N PHE A 123 -14.51 18.67 5.76
CA PHE A 123 -15.46 19.78 5.70
C PHE A 123 -16.11 20.06 7.06
N MET A 124 -16.44 19.01 7.82
CA MET A 124 -17.04 19.12 9.15
C MET A 124 -16.05 19.54 10.24
N GLN A 125 -14.75 19.71 9.92
CA GLN A 125 -13.66 20.00 10.87
C GLN A 125 -13.61 19.01 12.05
N GLN A 126 -14.14 17.80 11.85
CA GLN A 126 -14.18 16.77 12.89
C GLN A 126 -12.87 16.01 12.96
N ASP A 127 -12.24 15.79 11.81
CA ASP A 127 -11.01 15.05 11.68
C ASP A 127 -10.34 15.41 10.34
N SER A 128 -9.02 15.50 10.31
CA SER A 128 -8.27 15.85 9.10
C SER A 128 -7.28 14.74 8.78
N GLY A 129 -7.33 14.22 7.55
CA GLY A 129 -6.44 13.15 7.10
C GLY A 129 -6.96 11.73 7.34
N ILE A 130 -6.04 10.80 7.61
CA ILE A 130 -6.32 9.37 7.70
C ILE A 130 -6.69 9.01 9.15
N ASN A 131 -7.91 8.53 9.35
CA ASN A 131 -8.42 8.11 10.66
C ASN A 131 -8.83 6.63 10.69
N SER A 132 -9.18 6.14 11.89
CA SER A 132 -9.54 4.74 12.12
C SER A 132 -10.77 4.31 11.31
N THR A 133 -11.71 5.21 11.04
CA THR A 133 -12.90 4.92 10.24
C THR A 133 -12.51 4.68 8.79
N LEU A 134 -11.69 5.55 8.20
CA LEU A 134 -11.20 5.36 6.83
C LEU A 134 -10.36 4.08 6.71
N LEU A 135 -9.51 3.79 7.70
CA LEU A 135 -8.72 2.55 7.72
C LEU A 135 -9.61 1.31 7.80
N ALA A 136 -10.66 1.31 8.63
CA ALA A 136 -11.63 0.22 8.69
C ALA A 136 -12.34 0.02 7.34
N ARG A 137 -12.72 1.10 6.66
CA ARG A 137 -13.32 1.04 5.32
C ARG A 137 -12.37 0.42 4.29
N PHE A 138 -11.09 0.73 4.33
CA PHE A 138 -10.11 0.08 3.46
C PHE A 138 -9.91 -1.41 3.79
N ALA A 139 -9.97 -1.79 5.06
CA ALA A 139 -9.92 -3.19 5.49
C ALA A 139 -11.14 -3.98 4.98
N ASP A 140 -12.33 -3.39 5.03
CA ASP A 140 -13.55 -3.96 4.46
C ASP A 140 -13.41 -4.15 2.95
N ILE A 141 -12.98 -3.09 2.24
CA ILE A 141 -12.75 -3.15 0.79
C ILE A 141 -11.79 -4.27 0.43
N TYR A 142 -10.63 -4.36 1.10
CA TYR A 142 -9.67 -5.43 0.87
C TYR A 142 -10.29 -6.82 1.09
N SER A 143 -11.05 -6.97 2.18
CA SER A 143 -11.70 -8.24 2.56
C SER A 143 -12.75 -8.67 1.54
N GLU A 144 -13.56 -7.74 1.03
CA GLU A 144 -14.60 -8.01 0.04
C GLU A 144 -14.07 -8.21 -1.39
N THR A 145 -12.90 -7.65 -1.70
CA THR A 145 -12.36 -7.61 -3.07
C THR A 145 -11.08 -8.45 -3.23
N ILE A 146 -9.91 -7.88 -2.92
CA ILE A 146 -8.60 -8.46 -3.19
C ILE A 146 -8.38 -9.77 -2.44
N SER A 147 -8.91 -9.90 -1.23
CA SER A 147 -8.75 -11.12 -0.41
C SER A 147 -9.37 -12.37 -1.03
N THR A 148 -10.32 -12.19 -1.97
CA THR A 148 -10.96 -13.27 -2.73
C THR A 148 -10.02 -13.89 -3.78
N LEU A 149 -8.93 -13.19 -4.13
CA LEU A 149 -7.93 -13.66 -5.07
C LEU A 149 -6.98 -14.66 -4.40
N GLN A 150 -6.48 -15.62 -5.18
CA GLN A 150 -5.48 -16.59 -4.73
C GLN A 150 -4.14 -16.36 -5.42
N PRO A 151 -3.00 -16.67 -4.77
CA PRO A 151 -2.87 -17.13 -3.39
C PRO A 151 -3.05 -15.98 -2.39
N ARG A 152 -3.41 -16.30 -1.15
CA ARG A 152 -3.47 -15.31 -0.07
C ARG A 152 -2.05 -14.87 0.32
N ILE A 153 -1.89 -13.59 0.67
CA ILE A 153 -0.66 -13.08 1.26
C ILE A 153 -0.56 -13.62 2.69
N ILE A 154 0.48 -14.39 2.98
CA ILE A 154 0.73 -14.93 4.32
C ILE A 154 1.64 -13.95 5.06
N VAL A 155 1.05 -13.18 5.98
CA VAL A 155 1.81 -12.25 6.82
C VAL A 155 2.42 -13.02 7.99
N LYS A 156 3.76 -13.02 8.05
CA LYS A 156 4.54 -13.59 9.15
C LYS A 156 4.95 -12.48 10.12
N GLY A 157 4.78 -12.73 11.42
CA GLY A 157 5.08 -11.79 12.48
C GLY A 157 4.85 -12.38 13.87
N ASN A 158 4.88 -11.53 14.88
CA ASN A 158 4.52 -11.89 16.25
C ASN A 158 2.98 -12.07 16.34
N PRO A 159 2.48 -13.23 16.80
CA PRO A 159 1.05 -13.46 17.00
C PRO A 159 0.34 -12.38 17.82
N ASP A 160 1.01 -11.80 18.83
CA ASP A 160 0.42 -10.78 19.71
C ASP A 160 0.03 -9.52 18.95
N PHE A 161 0.83 -9.12 17.95
CA PHE A 161 0.54 -7.97 17.09
C PHE A 161 -0.46 -8.30 15.98
N LEU A 162 -0.54 -9.57 15.57
CA LEU A 162 -1.44 -10.02 14.50
C LEU A 162 -2.87 -10.31 14.98
N GLN A 163 -3.06 -10.51 16.29
CA GLN A 163 -4.38 -10.77 16.87
C GLN A 163 -5.14 -9.50 17.26
N GLN A 164 -4.50 -8.33 17.21
CA GLN A 164 -5.15 -7.04 17.43
C GLN A 164 -5.90 -6.64 16.14
N ASN A 165 -7.20 -6.94 16.08
CA ASN A 165 -8.14 -6.38 15.10
C ASN A 165 -8.99 -5.29 15.78
#